data_AF-A0A0C9W8V3-F1
#
_entry.id   AF-A0A0C9W8V3-F1
#
_cell.length_a   1.000
_cell.length_b   1.000
_cell.length_c   1.000
_cell.angle_alpha   90.00
_cell.angle_beta   90.00
_cell.angle_gamma   90.00
#
_symmetry.space_group_name_H-M   'P 1'
#
loop_
_entity.id
_entity.type
_entity.pdbx_description
1 polymer ?
#
loop_
_entity_poly.entity_id
_entity_poly.type
_entity_poly.pdbx_seq_one_letter_code
_entity_poly.pdbx_strand_id
1 'polypeptide(L)'
;SDFMRDWLPYEAHYLDLLVQREGFSGSRHCSLGCNWRCTDCFGRPLLCTKCCRSSHQMHPFHRIKQWCGTHFAPSWLSVAGLVLNLGHDGLPCPKWAVQGAEDLGAPDEYSAEEDSDADSCSDTAEDSSGVHNEMPNFRSILATLEGSSPEDKKRTDEFGNPFILVVDQRGLHRLAVRACVCFDHPPLHEQLMALGLYPASQKSPQTVFSFDLLEEFRLMNLECKVAGMSFFNYLRQVTNPVFPHRPPDRYRELLRVSRQWRYLQNKLKFGVAHSADKQIKAGQLANFCSTCPQPGTNLPSNWKADTKHDWKYQRSFVVDGNFSAELMKNKNTENDVHLTADSGYFTGLTRYKEHLAVAVETQAVIFMKSTCHDHKAVNQVHSVQNHLAVTGIGAIACARHGCFVLDCVVDFQKGERQMNMDYALCQALGKLDGISRALVLYDVACQYSIHFKDRVNKSPYLHVPANLEITWGIGLFHIHGHQDICTPRYSPNYIPGAGQVDGEILETLWSSLNEVAGSTRSMTAAHQREVLDDCCTSARGAR
;
A
#
# COMPACT_ATOMS: atom_id res chain seq x y z
N SER A 1 5.83 -42.25 2.99
CA SER A 1 6.24 -42.05 1.58
C SER A 1 7.14 -40.86 1.54
N ASP A 2 8.32 -40.99 0.93
CA ASP A 2 9.18 -39.84 0.64
C ASP A 2 8.81 -39.38 -0.76
N PHE A 3 7.83 -38.46 -0.85
CA PHE A 3 7.27 -37.99 -2.11
C PHE A 3 8.34 -37.44 -3.08
N MET A 4 9.48 -36.98 -2.55
CA MET A 4 10.60 -36.52 -3.39
C MET A 4 11.34 -37.70 -4.03
N ARG A 5 11.54 -38.81 -3.31
CA ARG A 5 12.09 -40.05 -3.91
C ARG A 5 11.13 -40.67 -4.91
N ASP A 6 9.84 -40.63 -4.61
CA ASP A 6 8.81 -41.12 -5.52
C ASP A 6 8.74 -40.28 -6.81
N TRP A 7 9.15 -39.00 -6.78
CA TRP A 7 9.18 -38.11 -7.95
C TRP A 7 10.37 -38.34 -8.90
N LEU A 8 11.54 -38.76 -8.40
CA LEU A 8 12.76 -38.89 -9.21
C LEU A 8 12.59 -39.68 -10.51
N PRO A 9 11.85 -40.81 -10.56
CA PRO A 9 11.61 -41.53 -11.81
C PRO A 9 10.84 -40.73 -12.87
N TYR A 10 10.12 -39.67 -12.50
CA TYR A 10 9.32 -38.84 -13.39
C TYR A 10 10.06 -37.61 -13.94
N GLU A 11 11.21 -37.24 -13.36
CA GLU A 11 11.95 -36.00 -13.70
C GLU A 11 12.19 -35.86 -15.21
N ALA A 12 12.79 -36.88 -15.83
CA ALA A 12 13.12 -36.86 -17.26
C ALA A 12 11.86 -36.71 -18.14
N HIS A 13 10.80 -37.47 -17.81
CA HIS A 13 9.53 -37.38 -18.54
C HIS A 13 8.87 -36.01 -18.39
N TYR A 14 8.90 -35.42 -17.20
CA TYR A 14 8.34 -34.10 -16.94
C TYR A 14 9.13 -33.01 -17.67
N LEU A 15 10.46 -33.15 -17.76
CA LEU A 15 11.29 -32.23 -18.53
C LEU A 15 10.91 -32.25 -20.02
N ASP A 16 10.72 -33.44 -20.62
CA ASP A 16 10.26 -33.55 -22.00
C ASP A 16 8.90 -32.88 -22.22
N LEU A 17 7.96 -33.08 -21.30
CA LEU A 17 6.64 -32.42 -21.34
C LEU A 17 6.76 -30.89 -21.22
N LEU A 18 7.67 -30.38 -20.39
CA LEU A 18 7.92 -28.94 -20.25
C LEU A 18 8.54 -28.35 -21.53
N VAL A 19 9.49 -29.04 -22.17
CA VAL A 19 10.07 -28.61 -23.45
C VAL A 19 9.03 -28.61 -24.57
N GLN A 20 8.18 -29.64 -24.63
CA GLN A 20 7.08 -29.70 -25.59
C GLN A 20 6.11 -28.53 -25.43
N ARG A 21 5.89 -28.04 -24.19
CA ARG A 21 5.07 -26.85 -23.93
C ARG A 21 5.67 -25.54 -24.45
N GLU A 22 6.97 -25.49 -24.73
CA GLU A 22 7.65 -24.31 -25.30
C GLU A 22 7.81 -24.39 -26.84
N GLY A 23 7.78 -25.58 -27.45
CA GLY A 23 7.88 -25.77 -28.91
C GLY A 23 6.61 -25.40 -29.70
N PHE A 24 6.62 -25.49 -31.04
CA PHE A 24 5.45 -25.17 -31.92
C PHE A 24 4.38 -26.28 -31.97
N SER A 25 4.33 -27.14 -30.98
CA SER A 25 3.27 -28.15 -30.81
C SER A 25 2.10 -27.54 -30.00
N GLY A 26 0.89 -28.01 -30.28
CA GLY A 26 -0.31 -27.60 -29.54
C GLY A 26 -1.58 -27.61 -30.38
N SER A 27 -2.72 -27.65 -29.69
CA SER A 27 -4.03 -27.50 -30.33
C SER A 27 -4.14 -26.10 -30.95
N ARG A 28 -4.35 -26.06 -32.26
CA ARG A 28 -4.65 -24.80 -32.97
C ARG A 28 -6.08 -24.40 -32.65
N HIS A 29 -6.26 -23.13 -32.31
CA HIS A 29 -7.60 -22.59 -32.04
C HIS A 29 -8.42 -22.41 -33.32
N CYS A 30 -7.76 -22.28 -34.47
CA CYS A 30 -8.40 -22.20 -35.78
C CYS A 30 -7.51 -22.81 -36.87
N SER A 31 -8.04 -22.93 -38.08
CA SER A 31 -7.35 -23.49 -39.26
C SER A 31 -6.35 -22.53 -39.92
N LEU A 32 -6.32 -21.26 -39.52
CA LEU A 32 -5.45 -20.23 -40.10
C LEU A 32 -4.02 -20.30 -39.54
N GLY A 33 -3.08 -19.58 -40.16
CA GLY A 33 -1.69 -19.46 -39.71
C GLY A 33 -1.59 -18.95 -38.28
N CYS A 34 -1.34 -19.86 -37.34
CA CYS A 34 -1.29 -19.57 -35.91
C CYS A 34 0.14 -19.25 -35.46
N ASN A 35 0.51 -17.97 -35.52
CA ASN A 35 1.85 -17.51 -35.17
C ASN A 35 1.95 -16.98 -33.72
N TRP A 36 0.83 -16.90 -33.00
CA TRP A 36 0.79 -16.35 -31.64
C TRP A 36 0.54 -17.45 -30.61
N ARG A 37 1.17 -17.31 -29.44
CA ARG A 37 0.89 -18.11 -28.26
C ARG A 37 0.70 -17.21 -27.06
N CYS A 38 -0.40 -17.37 -26.33
CA CYS A 38 -0.56 -16.75 -25.03
C CYS A 38 0.03 -17.64 -23.93
N THR A 39 0.85 -17.08 -23.03
CA THR A 39 1.45 -17.83 -21.92
C THR A 39 0.53 -17.94 -20.70
N ASP A 40 -0.48 -17.09 -20.64
CA ASP A 40 -1.37 -16.93 -19.48
C ASP A 40 -2.72 -17.63 -19.69
N CYS A 41 -3.14 -17.81 -20.94
CA CYS A 41 -4.33 -18.60 -21.25
C CYS A 41 -4.12 -20.06 -20.86
N PHE A 42 -5.15 -20.66 -20.26
CA PHE A 42 -5.16 -22.08 -19.93
C PHE A 42 -4.88 -22.92 -21.18
N GLY A 43 -3.95 -23.87 -21.06
CA GLY A 43 -3.52 -24.73 -22.18
C GLY A 43 -2.60 -24.09 -23.23
N ARG A 44 -2.32 -22.77 -23.16
CA ARG A 44 -1.40 -22.05 -24.07
C ARG A 44 -1.66 -22.29 -25.57
N PRO A 45 -2.88 -22.05 -26.07
CA PRO A 45 -3.26 -22.36 -27.45
C PRO A 45 -2.46 -21.56 -28.48
N LEU A 46 -2.30 -22.14 -29.67
CA LEU A 46 -1.80 -21.44 -30.85
C LEU A 46 -2.94 -20.65 -31.51
N LEU A 47 -2.71 -19.37 -31.74
CA LEU A 47 -3.70 -18.40 -32.20
C LEU A 47 -3.21 -17.70 -33.48
N CYS A 48 -4.11 -17.50 -34.45
CA CYS A 48 -3.87 -16.51 -35.52
C CYS A 48 -4.07 -15.09 -34.97
N THR A 49 -3.67 -14.05 -35.71
CA THR A 49 -3.77 -12.65 -35.23
C THR A 49 -5.21 -12.26 -34.85
N LYS A 50 -6.20 -12.65 -35.65
CA LYS A 50 -7.63 -12.37 -35.35
C LYS A 50 -8.09 -13.05 -34.05
N CYS A 51 -7.80 -14.34 -33.89
CA CYS A 51 -8.15 -15.09 -32.68
C CYS A 51 -7.39 -14.58 -31.45
N CYS A 52 -6.15 -14.12 -31.63
CA CYS A 52 -5.37 -13.48 -30.58
C CYS A 52 -6.06 -12.21 -30.10
N ARG A 53 -6.47 -11.32 -31.00
CA ARG A 53 -7.19 -10.09 -30.62
C ARG A 53 -8.51 -10.38 -29.93
N SER A 54 -9.36 -11.23 -30.53
CA SER A 54 -10.70 -11.50 -30.01
C SER A 54 -10.67 -12.18 -28.65
N SER A 55 -9.76 -13.13 -28.43
CA SER A 55 -9.68 -13.88 -27.16
C SER A 55 -9.14 -13.03 -26.01
N HIS A 56 -8.37 -11.98 -26.30
CA HIS A 56 -7.74 -11.12 -25.30
C HIS A 56 -8.42 -9.76 -25.15
N GLN A 57 -9.57 -9.53 -25.78
CA GLN A 57 -10.30 -8.27 -25.64
C GLN A 57 -10.76 -8.00 -24.20
N MET A 58 -11.14 -9.06 -23.48
CA MET A 58 -11.46 -9.02 -22.05
C MET A 58 -10.26 -9.37 -21.14
N HIS A 59 -9.11 -9.69 -21.73
CA HIS A 59 -7.88 -10.05 -21.01
C HIS A 59 -6.67 -9.30 -21.60
N PRO A 60 -6.69 -7.95 -21.61
CA PRO A 60 -5.74 -7.14 -22.38
C PRO A 60 -4.32 -7.15 -21.82
N PHE A 61 -4.11 -7.70 -20.62
CA PHE A 61 -2.81 -7.77 -19.94
C PHE A 61 -2.16 -9.15 -20.03
N HIS A 62 -2.76 -10.09 -20.76
CA HIS A 62 -2.13 -11.38 -20.99
C HIS A 62 -0.81 -11.23 -21.78
N ARG A 63 0.18 -12.06 -21.41
CA ARG A 63 1.47 -12.16 -22.07
C ARG A 63 1.39 -13.10 -23.26
N ILE A 64 1.93 -12.63 -24.39
CA ILE A 64 1.97 -13.41 -25.62
C ILE A 64 3.41 -13.56 -26.13
N LYS A 65 3.61 -14.56 -26.96
CA LYS A 65 4.82 -14.81 -27.74
C LYS A 65 4.45 -14.95 -29.21
N GLN A 66 5.36 -14.56 -30.09
CA GLN A 66 5.24 -14.73 -31.54
C GLN A 66 6.26 -15.77 -32.04
N TRP A 67 5.82 -16.65 -32.93
CA TRP A 67 6.69 -17.61 -33.59
C TRP A 67 7.56 -16.91 -34.63
N CYS A 68 8.88 -16.98 -34.48
CA CYS A 68 9.85 -16.38 -35.41
C CYS A 68 10.43 -17.39 -36.41
N GLY A 69 9.83 -18.58 -36.54
CA GLY A 69 10.30 -19.66 -37.41
C GLY A 69 11.09 -20.75 -36.67
N THR A 70 11.84 -20.39 -35.62
CA THR A 70 12.65 -21.34 -34.83
C THR A 70 12.19 -21.50 -33.38
N HIS A 71 11.72 -20.41 -32.77
CA HIS A 71 11.25 -20.39 -31.38
C HIS A 71 10.17 -19.33 -31.19
N PHE A 72 9.57 -19.32 -30.00
CA PHE A 72 8.66 -18.27 -29.58
C PHE A 72 9.42 -17.13 -28.90
N ALA A 73 9.45 -15.96 -29.54
CA ALA A 73 9.98 -14.74 -28.95
C ALA A 73 8.87 -14.00 -28.17
N PRO A 74 9.15 -13.38 -27.02
CA PRO A 74 8.19 -12.52 -26.31
C PRO A 74 7.58 -11.47 -27.26
N SER A 75 6.30 -11.14 -27.11
CA SER A 75 5.68 -10.07 -27.90
C SER A 75 4.52 -9.45 -27.12
N TRP A 76 3.84 -8.49 -27.74
CA TRP A 76 2.86 -7.64 -27.08
C TRP A 76 1.53 -7.68 -27.81
N LEU A 77 0.42 -7.65 -27.05
CA LEU A 77 -0.91 -7.59 -27.62
C LEU A 77 -1.14 -6.36 -28.51
N SER A 78 -0.42 -5.26 -28.26
CA SER A 78 -0.40 -4.08 -29.13
C SER A 78 0.16 -4.39 -30.52
N VAL A 79 1.21 -5.21 -30.63
CA VAL A 79 1.76 -5.66 -31.94
C VAL A 79 0.75 -6.55 -32.67
N ALA A 80 -0.05 -7.33 -31.93
CA ALA A 80 -1.17 -8.06 -32.51
C ALA A 80 -2.37 -7.15 -32.89
N GLY A 81 -2.31 -5.84 -32.64
CA GLY A 81 -3.36 -4.87 -32.96
C GLY A 81 -4.48 -4.78 -31.92
N LEU A 82 -4.24 -5.18 -30.67
CA LEU A 82 -5.20 -5.00 -29.57
C LEU A 82 -5.27 -3.52 -29.18
N VAL A 83 -6.50 -3.00 -29.09
CA VAL A 83 -6.81 -1.65 -28.62
C VAL A 83 -7.72 -1.77 -27.41
N LEU A 84 -7.40 -1.03 -26.36
CA LEU A 84 -8.19 -0.97 -25.13
C LEU A 84 -9.29 0.09 -25.32
N ASN A 85 -10.54 -0.35 -25.44
CA ASN A 85 -11.67 0.56 -25.55
C ASN A 85 -12.14 0.97 -24.15
N LEU A 86 -12.34 2.27 -23.95
CA LEU A 86 -12.85 2.81 -22.70
C LEU A 86 -14.37 2.99 -22.75
N GLY A 87 -15.01 2.81 -21.60
CA GLY A 87 -16.47 2.76 -21.52
C GLY A 87 -17.05 1.49 -22.16
N HIS A 88 -18.38 1.39 -22.17
CA HIS A 88 -19.11 0.26 -22.77
C HIS A 88 -18.57 -1.12 -22.36
N ASP A 89 -18.17 -1.27 -21.09
CA ASP A 89 -17.61 -2.51 -20.53
C ASP A 89 -16.42 -3.09 -21.33
N GLY A 90 -15.63 -2.23 -21.97
CA GLY A 90 -14.46 -2.61 -22.78
C GLY A 90 -14.76 -2.87 -24.27
N LEU A 91 -16.02 -2.74 -24.68
CA LEU A 91 -16.42 -2.83 -26.08
C LEU A 91 -16.13 -1.51 -26.85
N PRO A 92 -15.92 -1.58 -28.18
CA PRO A 92 -15.75 -0.38 -28.99
C PRO A 92 -16.94 0.57 -28.86
N CYS A 93 -16.68 1.85 -28.68
CA CYS A 93 -17.75 2.85 -28.63
C CYS A 93 -18.53 2.89 -29.96
N PRO A 94 -19.87 2.81 -29.95
CA PRO A 94 -20.69 2.76 -31.16
C PRO A 94 -20.49 3.95 -32.11
N LYS A 95 -20.11 5.11 -31.58
CA LYS A 95 -19.85 6.32 -32.39
C LYS A 95 -18.69 6.15 -33.37
N TRP A 96 -17.70 5.32 -33.03
CA TRP A 96 -16.59 5.02 -33.94
C TRP A 96 -17.00 4.16 -35.14
N ALA A 97 -18.05 3.34 -34.99
CA ALA A 97 -18.57 2.54 -36.11
C ALA A 97 -19.33 3.40 -37.13
N VAL A 98 -19.90 4.54 -36.70
CA VAL A 98 -20.61 5.49 -37.57
C VAL A 98 -19.63 6.37 -38.34
N GLN A 99 -18.54 6.80 -37.72
CA GLN A 99 -17.52 7.65 -38.38
C GLN A 99 -16.72 6.93 -39.48
N GLY A 100 -16.56 5.60 -39.39
CA GLY A 100 -15.90 4.82 -40.45
C GLY A 100 -16.72 4.64 -41.73
N ALA A 101 -18.00 5.03 -41.74
CA ALA A 101 -18.87 4.95 -42.92
C ALA A 101 -18.97 6.28 -43.69
N GLU A 102 -18.59 7.40 -43.07
CA GLU A 102 -18.62 8.73 -43.70
C GLU A 102 -17.30 9.10 -44.40
N ASP A 103 -16.23 8.32 -44.21
CA ASP A 103 -14.86 8.58 -44.71
C ASP A 103 -14.54 7.91 -46.07
N LEU A 104 -15.57 7.49 -46.82
CA LEU A 104 -15.47 7.01 -48.21
C LEU A 104 -16.05 8.01 -49.24
N GLY A 105 -16.14 9.28 -48.88
CA GLY A 105 -16.61 10.35 -49.77
C GLY A 105 -15.46 11.14 -50.38
N ALA A 106 -15.22 10.89 -51.68
CA ALA A 106 -14.61 11.73 -52.73
C ALA A 106 -13.31 12.54 -52.45
N PRO A 107 -12.34 12.52 -53.38
CA PRO A 107 -11.13 13.34 -53.27
C PRO A 107 -11.44 14.80 -53.61
N ASP A 108 -11.36 15.68 -52.61
CA ASP A 108 -11.32 17.13 -52.86
C ASP A 108 -9.89 17.55 -53.23
N GLU A 109 -9.74 18.02 -54.46
CA GLU A 109 -8.61 18.80 -54.95
C GLU A 109 -8.44 20.06 -54.11
N TYR A 110 -7.25 20.35 -53.54
CA TYR A 110 -6.75 21.73 -53.41
C TYR A 110 -5.24 21.80 -53.14
N SER A 111 -4.57 22.45 -54.11
CA SER A 111 -3.35 23.28 -54.07
C SER A 111 -2.15 22.88 -53.21
N ALA A 112 -1.08 22.51 -53.92
CA ALA A 112 0.31 22.55 -53.47
C ALA A 112 0.79 24.01 -53.27
N GLU A 113 1.52 24.24 -52.18
CA GLU A 113 2.58 25.25 -52.14
C GLU A 113 3.90 24.54 -51.85
N GLU A 114 4.87 24.87 -52.72
CA GLU A 114 6.23 24.39 -52.76
C GLU A 114 7.02 24.91 -51.54
N ASP A 115 7.94 24.10 -51.02
CA ASP A 115 9.28 24.62 -50.80
C ASP A 115 10.30 23.49 -50.80
N SER A 116 11.32 23.75 -51.60
CA SER A 116 12.48 22.95 -51.96
C SER A 116 13.40 22.68 -50.78
N ASP A 117 13.98 21.48 -50.72
CA ASP A 117 15.41 21.37 -51.04
C ASP A 117 15.85 19.90 -51.19
N ALA A 118 16.62 19.72 -52.26
CA ALA A 118 17.10 18.45 -52.77
C ALA A 118 18.30 17.92 -51.97
N ASP A 119 18.41 16.60 -51.87
CA ASP A 119 19.66 15.99 -52.33
C ASP A 119 19.46 14.57 -52.90
N SER A 120 20.23 14.36 -53.97
CA SER A 120 20.43 13.20 -54.84
C SER A 120 20.75 11.89 -54.09
N CYS A 121 20.66 10.67 -54.64
CA CYS A 121 20.88 10.18 -55.99
C CYS A 121 20.30 8.74 -56.14
N SER A 122 20.14 8.34 -57.40
CA SER A 122 19.66 7.11 -58.03
C SER A 122 19.92 5.75 -57.34
N ASP A 123 18.95 4.83 -57.47
CA ASP A 123 19.10 3.71 -58.41
C ASP A 123 17.77 2.95 -58.63
N THR A 124 17.55 2.59 -59.89
CA THR A 124 16.41 1.89 -60.47
C THR A 124 16.48 0.37 -60.22
N ALA A 125 15.35 -0.26 -59.89
CA ALA A 125 14.99 -1.60 -60.40
C ALA A 125 13.53 -1.97 -60.01
N GLU A 126 12.68 -2.00 -61.03
CA GLU A 126 11.67 -2.99 -61.37
C GLU A 126 10.83 -3.73 -60.30
N ASP A 127 9.53 -3.60 -60.53
CA ASP A 127 8.34 -4.29 -60.04
C ASP A 127 8.45 -5.83 -59.92
N SER A 128 8.02 -6.40 -58.79
CA SER A 128 7.19 -7.61 -58.82
C SER A 128 6.43 -7.83 -57.50
N SER A 129 5.13 -8.01 -57.65
CA SER A 129 4.18 -8.49 -56.65
C SER A 129 4.59 -9.81 -56.01
N GLY A 130 4.75 -9.84 -54.69
CA GLY A 130 4.95 -11.06 -53.92
C GLY A 130 4.63 -10.85 -52.45
N VAL A 131 3.60 -11.55 -51.95
CA VAL A 131 3.27 -11.62 -50.52
C VAL A 131 4.42 -12.34 -49.79
N HIS A 132 5.40 -11.59 -49.30
CA HIS A 132 6.50 -12.13 -48.53
C HIS A 132 6.14 -12.21 -47.04
N ASN A 133 5.93 -13.44 -46.57
CA ASN A 133 6.16 -13.81 -45.18
C ASN A 133 7.67 -13.63 -44.90
N GLU A 134 8.11 -12.43 -44.55
CA GLU A 134 9.50 -12.21 -44.14
C GLU A 134 9.76 -12.88 -42.78
N MET A 135 10.72 -13.79 -42.75
CA MET A 135 11.28 -14.34 -41.51
C MET A 135 11.89 -13.21 -40.67
N PRO A 136 11.63 -13.15 -39.35
CA PRO A 136 12.31 -12.20 -38.49
C PRO A 136 13.81 -12.51 -38.45
N ASN A 137 14.66 -11.58 -38.94
CA ASN A 137 16.11 -11.71 -38.84
C ASN A 137 16.58 -11.62 -37.37
N PHE A 138 17.80 -12.07 -37.06
CA PHE A 138 18.35 -12.04 -35.70
C PHE A 138 18.32 -10.66 -35.03
N ARG A 139 18.40 -9.57 -35.81
CA ARG A 139 18.26 -8.18 -35.32
C ARG A 139 16.84 -7.87 -34.84
N SER A 140 15.80 -8.40 -35.50
CA SER A 140 14.42 -8.22 -35.06
C SER A 140 14.13 -9.00 -33.77
N ILE A 141 14.66 -10.22 -33.64
CA ILE A 141 14.58 -11.04 -32.42
C ILE A 141 15.30 -10.33 -31.27
N LEU A 142 16.50 -9.80 -31.51
CA LEU A 142 17.20 -8.94 -30.56
C LEU A 142 16.39 -7.70 -30.23
N ALA A 143 15.84 -6.95 -31.19
CA ALA A 143 15.03 -5.76 -30.92
C ALA A 143 13.79 -6.06 -30.05
N THR A 144 13.14 -7.21 -30.27
CA THR A 144 12.02 -7.70 -29.48
C THR A 144 12.46 -8.16 -28.08
N LEU A 145 13.58 -8.87 -27.94
CA LEU A 145 14.15 -9.28 -26.66
C LEU A 145 14.70 -8.08 -25.86
N GLU A 146 15.31 -7.14 -26.54
CA GLU A 146 15.86 -5.88 -26.04
C GLU A 146 14.76 -4.90 -25.61
N GLY A 147 13.49 -5.14 -25.97
CA GLY A 147 12.37 -4.27 -25.58
C GLY A 147 12.50 -2.85 -26.15
N SER A 148 13.12 -2.74 -27.32
CA SER A 148 13.23 -1.50 -28.08
C SER A 148 12.76 -1.78 -29.49
N SER A 149 11.45 -1.98 -29.63
CA SER A 149 10.83 -1.88 -30.95
C SER A 149 10.95 -0.42 -31.40
N PRO A 150 11.20 -0.13 -32.70
CA PRO A 150 11.04 1.21 -33.26
C PRO A 150 9.70 1.87 -32.90
N GLU A 151 8.68 1.07 -32.56
CA GLU A 151 7.34 1.49 -32.12
C GLU A 151 7.28 2.06 -30.70
N ASP A 152 8.25 1.78 -29.82
CA ASP A 152 8.23 2.28 -28.43
C ASP A 152 8.35 3.82 -28.37
N LYS A 153 8.83 4.45 -29.45
CA LYS A 153 8.87 5.91 -29.61
C LYS A 153 7.58 6.52 -30.18
N LYS A 154 6.73 5.74 -30.87
CA LYS A 154 5.52 6.26 -31.54
C LYS A 154 4.47 6.61 -30.49
N ARG A 155 3.92 7.83 -30.51
CA ARG A 155 2.89 8.24 -29.53
C ARG A 155 1.52 7.60 -29.77
N THR A 156 1.26 7.19 -31.00
CA THR A 156 -0.02 6.61 -31.44
C THR A 156 0.21 5.33 -32.22
N ASP A 157 -0.82 4.49 -32.31
CA ASP A 157 -0.88 3.39 -33.26
C ASP A 157 -1.08 3.90 -34.72
N GLU A 158 -1.18 2.97 -35.66
CA GLU A 158 -1.41 3.24 -37.09
C GLU A 158 -2.75 3.93 -37.37
N PHE A 159 -3.69 3.89 -36.41
CA PHE A 159 -5.02 4.50 -36.51
C PHE A 159 -5.13 5.77 -35.66
N GLY A 160 -4.01 6.34 -35.20
CA GLY A 160 -3.99 7.57 -34.40
C GLY A 160 -4.41 7.42 -32.94
N ASN A 161 -4.66 6.20 -32.44
CA ASN A 161 -5.03 5.99 -31.04
C ASN A 161 -3.79 6.16 -30.14
N PRO A 162 -3.85 6.95 -29.06
CA PRO A 162 -2.71 7.16 -28.18
C PRO A 162 -2.34 5.90 -27.41
N PHE A 163 -1.04 5.69 -27.22
CA PHE A 163 -0.53 4.64 -26.32
C PHE A 163 -0.55 5.07 -24.86
N ILE A 164 -0.97 4.15 -23.98
CA ILE A 164 -0.80 4.26 -22.54
C ILE A 164 0.07 3.13 -22.02
N LEU A 165 0.83 3.41 -20.96
CA LEU A 165 1.53 2.39 -20.19
C LEU A 165 0.62 1.89 -19.06
N VAL A 166 0.18 0.64 -19.14
CA VAL A 166 -0.56 -0.04 -18.07
C VAL A 166 0.42 -0.86 -17.25
N VAL A 167 0.45 -0.66 -15.94
CA VAL A 167 1.17 -1.53 -15.01
C VAL A 167 0.15 -2.46 -14.37
N ASP A 168 0.32 -3.77 -14.57
CA ASP A 168 -0.54 -4.84 -14.07
C ASP A 168 0.29 -5.91 -13.33
N GLN A 169 -0.37 -6.87 -12.67
CA GLN A 169 0.23 -8.04 -12.02
C GLN A 169 1.15 -8.83 -12.97
N ARG A 170 0.84 -8.82 -14.27
CA ARG A 170 1.63 -9.46 -15.34
C ARG A 170 2.76 -8.58 -15.87
N GLY A 171 3.02 -7.43 -15.25
CA GLY A 171 4.09 -6.49 -15.60
C GLY A 171 3.60 -5.23 -16.30
N LEU A 172 4.49 -4.58 -17.05
CA LEU A 172 4.20 -3.33 -17.76
C LEU A 172 3.73 -3.65 -19.17
N HIS A 173 2.64 -3.03 -19.63
CA HIS A 173 2.00 -3.23 -20.93
C HIS A 173 1.83 -1.90 -21.64
N ARG A 174 2.21 -1.84 -22.91
CA ARG A 174 2.02 -0.65 -23.74
C ARG A 174 0.89 -0.91 -24.73
N LEU A 175 -0.26 -0.28 -24.52
CA LEU A 175 -1.50 -0.54 -25.28
C LEU A 175 -2.07 0.75 -25.85
N ALA A 176 -2.57 0.68 -27.08
CA ALA A 176 -3.33 1.76 -27.68
C ALA A 176 -4.70 1.85 -26.98
N VAL A 177 -5.17 3.06 -26.73
CA VAL A 177 -6.41 3.32 -26.00
C VAL A 177 -7.36 4.11 -26.87
N ARG A 178 -8.63 3.71 -26.87
CA ARG A 178 -9.71 4.42 -27.54
C ARG A 178 -10.77 4.85 -26.52
N ALA A 179 -10.86 6.16 -26.29
CA ALA A 179 -11.84 6.71 -25.36
C ALA A 179 -13.27 6.59 -25.90
N CYS A 180 -14.24 6.51 -24.99
CA CYS A 180 -15.65 6.73 -25.33
C CYS A 180 -15.87 8.20 -25.67
N VAL A 181 -16.62 8.43 -26.74
CA VAL A 181 -17.00 9.76 -27.27
C VAL A 181 -18.52 9.92 -27.40
N CYS A 182 -19.29 9.10 -26.68
CA CYS A 182 -20.75 9.27 -26.60
C CYS A 182 -21.13 10.60 -25.94
N PHE A 183 -22.37 11.04 -26.15
CA PHE A 183 -22.91 12.21 -25.44
C PHE A 183 -22.79 12.02 -23.92
N ASP A 184 -22.39 13.09 -23.21
CA ASP A 184 -22.11 13.10 -21.76
C ASP A 184 -21.07 12.07 -21.27
N HIS A 185 -20.11 11.68 -22.12
CA HIS A 185 -19.03 10.81 -21.65
C HIS A 185 -18.21 11.49 -20.53
N PRO A 186 -17.80 10.75 -19.50
CA PRO A 186 -16.94 11.31 -18.46
C PRO A 186 -15.53 11.59 -19.00
N PRO A 187 -14.71 12.40 -18.31
CA PRO A 187 -13.32 12.64 -18.71
C PRO A 187 -12.48 11.36 -18.69
N LEU A 188 -11.37 11.36 -19.43
CA LEU A 188 -10.53 10.17 -19.66
C LEU A 188 -10.16 9.41 -18.38
N HIS A 189 -9.78 10.12 -17.32
CA HIS A 189 -9.34 9.51 -16.06
C HIS A 189 -10.48 8.78 -15.33
N GLU A 190 -11.73 9.26 -15.45
CA GLU A 190 -12.91 8.58 -14.90
C GLU A 190 -13.27 7.35 -15.74
N GLN A 191 -13.16 7.43 -17.07
CA GLN A 191 -13.35 6.27 -17.94
C GLN A 191 -12.35 5.14 -17.63
N LEU A 192 -11.09 5.50 -17.33
CA LEU A 192 -10.06 4.56 -16.89
C LEU A 192 -10.41 3.94 -15.53
N MET A 193 -10.80 4.76 -14.56
CA MET A 193 -11.23 4.28 -13.23
C MET A 193 -12.41 3.32 -13.32
N ALA A 194 -13.38 3.57 -14.20
CA ALA A 194 -14.52 2.69 -14.43
C ALA A 194 -14.13 1.30 -14.93
N LEU A 195 -12.98 1.16 -15.61
CA LEU A 195 -12.42 -0.10 -16.08
C LEU A 195 -11.38 -0.72 -15.13
N GLY A 196 -11.26 -0.21 -13.90
CA GLY A 196 -10.30 -0.74 -12.93
C GLY A 196 -8.86 -0.28 -13.18
N LEU A 197 -8.66 0.84 -13.87
CA LEU A 197 -7.34 1.42 -14.16
C LEU A 197 -7.16 2.75 -13.44
N TYR A 198 -6.29 2.75 -12.43
CA TYR A 198 -5.98 3.93 -11.64
C TYR A 198 -4.94 4.82 -12.34
N PRO A 199 -5.26 6.08 -12.66
CA PRO A 199 -4.35 6.96 -13.38
C PRO A 199 -3.24 7.52 -12.49
N ALA A 200 -2.01 7.51 -13.00
CA ALA A 200 -0.85 8.12 -12.32
C ALA A 200 -0.95 9.66 -12.23
N SER A 201 -1.76 10.27 -13.10
CA SER A 201 -2.05 11.71 -13.17
C SER A 201 -3.47 11.95 -13.68
N GLN A 202 -4.13 13.02 -13.21
CA GLN A 202 -5.56 13.26 -13.50
C GLN A 202 -5.80 13.96 -14.84
N LYS A 203 -4.93 14.87 -15.26
CA LYS A 203 -5.17 15.74 -16.44
C LYS A 203 -4.91 15.03 -17.77
N SER A 204 -3.81 14.31 -17.87
CA SER A 204 -3.40 13.61 -19.09
C SER A 204 -2.66 12.32 -18.69
N PRO A 205 -3.41 11.26 -18.35
CA PRO A 205 -2.82 10.00 -17.91
C PRO A 205 -2.07 9.30 -19.05
N GLN A 206 -0.77 9.13 -18.89
CA GLN A 206 0.09 8.33 -19.79
C GLN A 206 0.52 7.01 -19.14
N THR A 207 0.32 6.88 -17.83
CA THR A 207 0.56 5.66 -17.07
C THR A 207 -0.64 5.41 -16.16
N VAL A 208 -1.08 4.16 -16.13
CA VAL A 208 -2.17 3.68 -15.27
C VAL A 208 -1.73 2.40 -14.57
N PHE A 209 -2.30 2.13 -13.41
CA PHE A 209 -2.05 0.94 -12.62
C PHE A 209 -3.37 0.19 -12.46
N SER A 210 -3.40 -1.13 -12.69
CA SER A 210 -4.63 -1.89 -12.45
C SER A 210 -4.97 -1.89 -10.94
N PHE A 211 -6.27 -1.92 -10.62
CA PHE A 211 -6.72 -2.03 -9.23
C PHE A 211 -6.19 -3.31 -8.58
N ASP A 212 -6.17 -4.41 -9.32
CA ASP A 212 -5.64 -5.70 -8.85
C ASP A 212 -4.16 -5.60 -8.46
N LEU A 213 -3.34 -4.91 -9.27
CA LEU A 213 -1.93 -4.67 -8.93
C LEU A 213 -1.77 -3.81 -7.67
N LEU A 214 -2.58 -2.77 -7.51
CA LEU A 214 -2.48 -1.87 -6.35
C LEU A 214 -2.89 -2.59 -5.06
N GLU A 215 -3.91 -3.44 -5.13
CA GLU A 215 -4.33 -4.25 -4.00
C GLU A 215 -3.33 -5.37 -3.69
N GLU A 216 -2.79 -6.03 -4.71
CA GLU A 216 -1.71 -7.00 -4.57
C GLU A 216 -0.49 -6.36 -3.89
N PHE A 217 -0.07 -5.17 -4.32
CA PHE A 217 1.03 -4.46 -3.68
C PHE A 217 0.71 -4.10 -2.23
N ARG A 218 -0.51 -3.62 -1.95
CA ARG A 218 -0.94 -3.29 -0.59
C ARG A 218 -0.86 -4.51 0.33
N LEU A 219 -1.36 -5.67 -0.12
CA LEU A 219 -1.34 -6.92 0.63
C LEU A 219 0.08 -7.47 0.81
N MET A 220 0.93 -7.46 -0.23
CA MET A 220 2.33 -7.87 -0.10
C MET A 220 3.13 -6.95 0.83
N ASN A 221 2.83 -5.65 0.83
CA ASN A 221 3.45 -4.72 1.75
C ASN A 221 2.98 -4.95 3.20
N LEU A 222 1.69 -5.30 3.39
CA LEU A 222 1.07 -5.48 4.70
C LEU A 222 1.43 -6.83 5.35
N GLU A 223 1.27 -7.93 4.61
CA GLU A 223 1.42 -9.30 5.10
C GLU A 223 2.85 -9.81 4.91
N CYS A 224 3.43 -9.57 3.73
CA CYS A 224 4.76 -10.07 3.36
C CYS A 224 5.87 -9.03 3.57
N LYS A 225 5.53 -7.83 4.07
CA LYS A 225 6.47 -6.75 4.40
C LYS A 225 7.36 -6.34 3.22
N VAL A 226 6.87 -6.55 1.99
CA VAL A 226 7.60 -6.26 0.77
C VAL A 226 7.77 -4.75 0.62
N ALA A 227 9.02 -4.31 0.50
CA ALA A 227 9.34 -2.92 0.20
C ALA A 227 8.95 -2.57 -1.25
N GLY A 228 8.52 -1.33 -1.48
CA GLY A 228 8.07 -0.89 -2.81
C GLY A 228 9.11 -1.11 -3.92
N MET A 229 10.41 -0.94 -3.63
CA MET A 229 11.47 -1.17 -4.60
C MET A 229 11.58 -2.66 -4.98
N SER A 230 11.50 -3.56 -3.99
CA SER A 230 11.51 -5.00 -4.22
C SER A 230 10.33 -5.43 -5.09
N PHE A 231 9.14 -4.89 -4.80
CA PHE A 231 7.95 -5.14 -5.61
C PHE A 231 8.09 -4.61 -7.05
N PHE A 232 8.64 -3.40 -7.22
CA PHE A 232 8.85 -2.86 -8.57
C PHE A 232 9.92 -3.63 -9.36
N ASN A 233 10.96 -4.13 -8.68
CA ASN A 233 11.95 -5.02 -9.28
C ASN A 233 11.35 -6.37 -9.70
N TYR A 234 10.40 -6.91 -8.91
CA TYR A 234 9.61 -8.06 -9.31
C TYR A 234 8.81 -7.76 -10.59
N LEU A 235 8.10 -6.64 -10.68
CA LEU A 235 7.37 -6.24 -11.89
C LEU A 235 8.27 -6.12 -13.12
N ARG A 236 9.47 -5.56 -12.94
CA ARG A 236 10.52 -5.50 -13.98
C ARG A 236 10.91 -6.89 -14.49
N GLN A 237 11.11 -7.83 -13.57
CA GLN A 237 11.52 -9.20 -13.88
C GLN A 237 10.40 -9.99 -14.56
N VAL A 238 9.15 -9.82 -14.14
CA VAL A 238 7.96 -10.40 -14.80
C VAL A 238 7.77 -9.80 -16.20
N THR A 239 8.05 -8.51 -16.38
CA THR A 239 7.90 -7.82 -17.68
C THR A 239 8.95 -8.27 -18.69
N ASN A 240 10.22 -8.27 -18.30
CA ASN A 240 11.32 -8.73 -19.14
C ASN A 240 12.38 -9.45 -18.27
N PRO A 241 12.33 -10.79 -18.18
CA PRO A 241 13.26 -11.54 -17.34
C PRO A 241 14.69 -11.56 -17.90
N VAL A 242 14.87 -11.33 -19.20
CA VAL A 242 16.19 -11.29 -19.86
C VAL A 242 16.89 -9.96 -19.57
N PHE A 243 16.14 -8.85 -19.62
CA PHE A 243 16.66 -7.50 -19.38
C PHE A 243 15.75 -6.71 -18.42
N PRO A 244 15.77 -7.01 -17.11
CA PRO A 244 14.84 -6.41 -16.14
C PRO A 244 15.03 -4.90 -15.93
N HIS A 245 16.12 -4.31 -16.42
CA HIS A 245 16.37 -2.87 -16.35
C HIS A 245 15.76 -2.08 -17.54
N ARG A 246 15.33 -2.76 -18.61
CA ARG A 246 14.75 -2.13 -19.81
C ARG A 246 13.33 -1.58 -19.58
N PRO A 247 12.41 -2.24 -18.84
CA PRO A 247 11.08 -1.71 -18.61
C PRO A 247 11.11 -0.29 -18.01
N PRO A 248 10.24 0.63 -18.46
CA PRO A 248 10.20 2.00 -17.98
C PRO A 248 10.13 2.09 -16.45
N ASP A 249 10.96 2.94 -15.85
CA ASP A 249 10.90 3.17 -14.41
C ASP A 249 9.67 4.00 -14.04
N ARG A 250 8.73 3.37 -13.34
CA ARG A 250 7.50 3.96 -12.80
C ARG A 250 7.39 3.75 -11.29
N TYR A 251 8.52 3.56 -10.61
CA TYR A 251 8.57 3.33 -9.17
C TYR A 251 7.97 4.51 -8.38
N ARG A 252 8.29 5.75 -8.76
CA ARG A 252 7.79 6.96 -8.08
C ARG A 252 6.29 7.10 -8.23
N GLU A 253 5.78 6.79 -9.41
CA GLU A 253 4.34 6.79 -9.71
C GLU A 253 3.65 5.70 -8.91
N LEU A 254 4.20 4.47 -8.87
CA LEU A 254 3.68 3.37 -8.05
C LEU A 254 3.55 3.78 -6.57
N LEU A 255 4.60 4.36 -5.97
CA LEU A 255 4.53 4.82 -4.58
C LEU A 255 3.44 5.86 -4.37
N ARG A 256 3.26 6.80 -5.32
CA ARG A 256 2.24 7.83 -5.22
C ARG A 256 0.83 7.26 -5.34
N VAL A 257 0.57 6.41 -6.35
CA VAL A 257 -0.76 5.86 -6.57
C VAL A 257 -1.12 4.83 -5.51
N SER A 258 -0.17 4.03 -5.02
CA SER A 258 -0.41 3.08 -3.93
C SER A 258 -0.77 3.77 -2.62
N ARG A 259 -0.14 4.92 -2.34
CA ARG A 259 -0.50 5.80 -1.23
C ARG A 259 -1.94 6.32 -1.34
N GLN A 260 -2.32 6.83 -2.52
CA GLN A 260 -3.69 7.29 -2.78
C GLN A 260 -4.70 6.14 -2.70
N TRP A 261 -4.37 4.99 -3.28
CA TRP A 261 -5.18 3.78 -3.26
C TRP A 261 -5.46 3.32 -1.85
N ARG A 262 -4.42 3.19 -1.01
CA ARG A 262 -4.55 2.82 0.41
C ARG A 262 -5.52 3.74 1.15
N TYR A 263 -5.40 5.06 0.93
CA TYR A 263 -6.30 6.03 1.53
C TYR A 263 -7.76 5.85 1.06
N LEU A 264 -8.00 5.66 -0.23
CA LEU A 264 -9.35 5.42 -0.77
C LEU A 264 -9.93 4.10 -0.26
N GLN A 265 -9.14 3.03 -0.23
CA GLN A 265 -9.56 1.73 0.32
C GLN A 265 -9.94 1.86 1.80
N ASN A 266 -9.18 2.61 2.60
CA ASN A 266 -9.56 2.90 3.99
C ASN A 266 -10.88 3.68 4.07
N LYS A 267 -11.10 4.71 3.24
CA LYS A 267 -12.38 5.43 3.21
C LYS A 267 -13.56 4.54 2.84
N LEU A 268 -13.37 3.60 1.91
CA LEU A 268 -14.39 2.62 1.54
C LEU A 268 -14.68 1.66 2.70
N LYS A 269 -13.63 1.10 3.30
CA LYS A 269 -13.71 0.17 4.44
C LYS A 269 -14.49 0.75 5.62
N PHE A 270 -14.28 2.02 5.94
CA PHE A 270 -14.97 2.71 7.04
C PHE A 270 -16.28 3.40 6.62
N GLY A 271 -16.79 3.10 5.41
CA GLY A 271 -18.09 3.57 4.95
C GLY A 271 -18.20 5.07 4.68
N VAL A 272 -17.07 5.80 4.60
CA VAL A 272 -17.05 7.26 4.40
C VAL A 272 -17.70 7.65 3.08
N ALA A 273 -17.59 6.80 2.06
CA ALA A 273 -18.24 7.02 0.76
C ALA A 273 -19.77 7.10 0.85
N HIS A 274 -20.38 6.50 1.89
CA HIS A 274 -21.82 6.52 2.14
C HIS A 274 -22.26 7.63 3.10
N SER A 275 -21.33 8.37 3.72
CA SER A 275 -21.65 9.50 4.59
C SER A 275 -22.08 10.71 3.76
N ALA A 276 -23.13 11.40 4.21
CA ALA A 276 -23.67 12.58 3.53
C ALA A 276 -22.66 13.76 3.47
N ASP A 277 -21.85 13.93 4.52
CA ASP A 277 -20.88 15.02 4.65
C ASP A 277 -19.50 14.69 4.03
N LYS A 278 -19.20 13.41 3.80
CA LYS A 278 -17.88 12.87 3.39
C LYS A 278 -16.71 13.40 4.25
N GLN A 279 -16.99 14.03 5.39
CA GLN A 279 -16.00 14.55 6.33
C GLN A 279 -15.50 13.41 7.19
N ILE A 280 -14.20 13.44 7.49
CA ILE A 280 -13.55 12.41 8.27
C ILE A 280 -13.22 13.01 9.63
N LYS A 281 -13.75 12.40 10.70
CA LYS A 281 -13.44 12.76 12.09
C LYS A 281 -12.11 12.12 12.51
N ALA A 282 -11.49 12.69 13.53
CA ALA A 282 -10.29 12.11 14.14
C ALA A 282 -10.53 10.64 14.56
N GLY A 283 -9.59 9.77 14.23
CA GLY A 283 -9.66 8.33 14.48
C GLY A 283 -10.74 7.55 13.71
N GLN A 284 -11.51 8.16 12.81
CA GLN A 284 -12.61 7.47 12.10
C GLN A 284 -12.13 6.36 11.14
N LEU A 285 -10.89 6.44 10.66
CA LEU A 285 -10.26 5.44 9.79
C LEU A 285 -9.41 4.41 10.58
N ALA A 286 -9.69 4.23 11.87
CA ALA A 286 -9.01 3.25 12.73
C ALA A 286 -10.03 2.30 13.38
N ASN A 287 -9.67 1.02 13.49
CA ASN A 287 -10.49 0.05 14.19
C ASN A 287 -10.31 0.21 15.70
N PHE A 288 -11.40 0.43 16.42
CA PHE A 288 -11.42 0.35 17.88
C PHE A 288 -11.51 -1.10 18.36
N CYS A 289 -11.18 -1.36 19.62
CA CYS A 289 -11.39 -2.67 20.22
C CYS A 289 -12.88 -2.90 20.49
N SER A 290 -13.52 -3.75 19.68
CA SER A 290 -14.95 -4.08 19.78
C SER A 290 -15.33 -4.88 21.03
N THR A 291 -14.35 -5.53 21.68
CA THR A 291 -14.57 -6.36 22.87
C THR A 291 -14.33 -5.60 24.18
N CYS A 292 -13.46 -4.58 24.17
CA CYS A 292 -13.28 -3.68 25.32
C CYS A 292 -14.65 -2.97 25.60
N PRO A 293 -15.05 -2.67 26.86
CA PRO A 293 -16.32 -1.99 27.18
C PRO A 293 -16.54 -0.67 26.40
N GLN A 294 -17.67 -0.53 25.70
CA GLN A 294 -18.05 0.63 24.89
C GLN A 294 -19.52 1.03 25.16
N PRO A 295 -19.77 2.13 25.90
CA PRO A 295 -21.11 2.68 26.09
C PRO A 295 -21.82 2.92 24.76
N GLY A 296 -23.09 2.49 24.66
CA GLY A 296 -23.90 2.65 23.44
C GLY A 296 -23.60 1.64 22.32
N THR A 297 -22.53 0.84 22.44
CA THR A 297 -22.17 -0.17 21.43
C THR A 297 -22.34 -1.59 21.95
N ASN A 298 -21.65 -1.96 23.04
CA ASN A 298 -21.64 -3.34 23.56
C ASN A 298 -21.98 -3.42 25.06
N LEU A 299 -22.33 -2.30 25.69
CA LEU A 299 -22.81 -2.26 27.07
C LEU A 299 -24.34 -2.16 27.16
N PRO A 300 -24.99 -2.90 28.08
CA PRO A 300 -26.42 -2.76 28.35
C PRO A 300 -26.79 -1.32 28.76
N SER A 301 -27.96 -0.80 28.40
CA SER A 301 -28.34 0.59 28.70
C SER A 301 -28.32 0.96 30.20
N ASN A 302 -28.53 -0.02 31.07
CA ASN A 302 -28.52 0.11 32.53
C ASN A 302 -27.16 -0.23 33.18
N TRP A 303 -26.07 -0.34 32.42
CA TRP A 303 -24.75 -0.75 32.93
C TRP A 303 -24.28 0.10 34.13
N LYS A 304 -24.61 1.39 34.16
CA LYS A 304 -24.29 2.32 35.25
C LYS A 304 -24.97 2.00 36.59
N ALA A 305 -26.04 1.18 36.59
CA ALA A 305 -26.73 0.78 37.80
C ALA A 305 -25.99 -0.33 38.56
N ASP A 306 -25.09 -1.09 37.92
CA ASP A 306 -24.28 -2.13 38.57
C ASP A 306 -23.04 -1.53 39.23
N THR A 307 -23.26 -0.82 40.35
CA THR A 307 -22.18 -0.19 41.13
C THR A 307 -21.36 -1.19 41.93
N LYS A 308 -21.86 -2.41 42.15
CA LYS A 308 -21.15 -3.48 42.90
C LYS A 308 -20.06 -4.15 42.07
N HIS A 309 -20.18 -4.13 40.75
CA HIS A 309 -19.21 -4.78 39.85
C HIS A 309 -18.73 -3.82 38.76
N ASP A 310 -18.51 -2.56 39.13
CA ASP A 310 -18.02 -1.52 38.22
C ASP A 310 -16.72 -1.90 37.48
N TRP A 311 -15.89 -2.75 38.10
CA TRP A 311 -14.67 -3.32 37.54
C TRP A 311 -14.91 -4.10 36.23
N LYS A 312 -16.11 -4.63 35.99
CA LYS A 312 -16.46 -5.32 34.72
C LYS A 312 -16.45 -4.37 33.52
N TYR A 313 -16.70 -3.09 33.76
CA TYR A 313 -16.77 -2.05 32.72
C TYR A 313 -15.47 -1.28 32.57
N GLN A 314 -14.44 -1.61 33.37
CA GLN A 314 -13.12 -1.03 33.28
C GLN A 314 -12.48 -1.32 31.92
N ARG A 315 -11.75 -0.33 31.39
CA ARG A 315 -10.84 -0.54 30.27
C ARG A 315 -9.39 -0.60 30.78
N SER A 316 -8.65 -1.56 30.27
CA SER A 316 -7.23 -1.73 30.57
C SER A 316 -6.39 -1.37 29.35
N PHE A 317 -5.33 -0.60 29.58
CA PHE A 317 -4.43 -0.06 28.56
C PHE A 317 -3.00 -0.48 28.87
N VAL A 318 -2.22 -0.77 27.81
CA VAL A 318 -0.76 -0.84 27.88
C VAL A 318 -0.20 0.39 27.19
N VAL A 319 0.88 0.92 27.75
CA VAL A 319 1.58 2.13 27.31
C VAL A 319 3.02 1.73 27.05
N ASP A 320 3.53 1.97 25.84
CA ASP A 320 4.90 1.60 25.50
C ASP A 320 5.44 2.38 24.28
N GLY A 321 6.77 2.41 24.15
CA GLY A 321 7.53 3.07 23.10
C GLY A 321 8.33 2.11 22.22
N ASN A 322 8.21 2.27 20.91
CA ASN A 322 8.95 1.52 19.90
C ASN A 322 10.04 2.38 19.24
N PHE A 323 11.30 1.99 19.45
CA PHE A 323 12.48 2.70 18.93
C PHE A 323 12.98 2.21 17.58
N SER A 324 12.36 1.17 17.00
CA SER A 324 12.72 0.68 15.65
C SER A 324 12.05 1.51 14.55
N ALA A 325 10.88 2.09 14.82
CA ALA A 325 10.11 2.92 13.90
C ALA A 325 10.69 4.34 13.73
N GLU A 326 11.94 4.41 13.27
CA GLU A 326 12.65 5.66 13.02
C GLU A 326 12.24 6.32 11.69
N LEU A 327 12.44 7.64 11.59
CA LEU A 327 12.27 8.39 10.35
C LEU A 327 13.49 9.28 10.09
N MET A 328 14.06 9.22 8.89
CA MET A 328 15.13 10.13 8.47
C MET A 328 14.60 11.54 8.19
N LYS A 329 15.45 12.55 8.40
CA LYS A 329 15.11 13.93 8.01
C LYS A 329 14.98 14.06 6.50
N ASN A 330 13.84 14.62 6.06
CA ASN A 330 13.58 14.92 4.67
C ASN A 330 13.95 16.37 4.34
N LYS A 331 14.40 16.61 3.09
CA LYS A 331 14.83 17.95 2.64
C LYS A 331 13.67 18.93 2.42
N ASN A 332 12.53 18.44 1.92
CA ASN A 332 11.42 19.26 1.43
C ASN A 332 10.12 18.91 2.17
N THR A 333 10.00 19.33 3.42
CA THR A 333 8.87 18.97 4.29
C THR A 333 7.60 19.80 4.04
N GLU A 334 7.76 20.98 3.44
CA GLU A 334 6.69 21.90 3.07
C GLU A 334 5.76 21.36 1.97
N ASN A 335 6.25 20.42 1.18
CA ASN A 335 5.52 19.78 0.09
C ASN A 335 4.89 18.43 0.51
N ASP A 336 5.07 17.99 1.76
CA ASP A 336 4.52 16.74 2.25
C ASP A 336 3.03 16.90 2.59
N VAL A 337 2.17 16.39 1.72
CA VAL A 337 0.72 16.40 1.91
C VAL A 337 0.35 15.26 2.85
N HIS A 338 -0.49 15.47 3.87
CA HIS A 338 -1.03 14.41 4.75
C HIS A 338 -2.44 14.00 4.31
N LEU A 339 -2.65 12.75 3.88
CA LEU A 339 -3.98 12.28 3.45
C LEU A 339 -4.86 11.87 4.63
N THR A 340 -4.28 11.13 5.60
CA THR A 340 -5.01 10.68 6.78
C THR A 340 -5.08 11.73 7.89
N ALA A 341 -4.14 12.68 7.95
CA ALA A 341 -4.07 13.68 9.02
C ALA A 341 -4.20 13.05 10.43
N ASP A 342 -5.31 13.27 11.13
CA ASP A 342 -5.65 12.74 12.46
C ASP A 342 -6.73 11.63 12.42
N SER A 343 -7.09 11.15 11.23
CA SER A 343 -8.17 10.17 11.06
C SER A 343 -7.79 8.73 11.38
N GLY A 344 -6.50 8.41 11.59
CA GLY A 344 -6.01 7.06 11.82
C GLY A 344 -5.70 6.73 13.30
N TYR A 345 -4.70 5.87 13.51
CA TYR A 345 -4.13 5.58 14.83
C TYR A 345 -3.13 6.66 15.25
N PHE A 346 -2.42 7.27 14.30
CA PHE A 346 -1.54 8.41 14.57
C PHE A 346 -2.33 9.64 14.96
N THR A 347 -1.81 10.36 15.95
CA THR A 347 -2.46 11.57 16.40
C THR A 347 -2.21 12.78 15.49
N GLY A 348 -3.18 13.70 15.52
CA GLY A 348 -3.13 14.97 14.81
C GLY A 348 -1.88 15.80 15.14
N LEU A 349 -1.11 16.10 14.09
CA LEU A 349 0.18 16.80 14.22
C LEU A 349 0.08 18.18 14.86
N THR A 350 -0.95 18.96 14.51
CA THR A 350 -1.06 20.37 14.94
C THR A 350 -1.17 20.47 16.46
N ARG A 351 -2.20 19.85 17.04
CA ARG A 351 -2.44 19.87 18.48
C ARG A 351 -1.31 19.19 19.27
N TYR A 352 -0.73 18.12 18.70
CA TYR A 352 0.41 17.46 19.33
C TYR A 352 1.66 18.35 19.37
N LYS A 353 2.00 19.02 18.27
CA LYS A 353 3.13 19.97 18.24
C LYS A 353 2.94 21.15 19.20
N GLU A 354 1.71 21.65 19.30
CA GLU A 354 1.37 22.71 20.25
C GLU A 354 1.55 22.24 21.71
N HIS A 355 1.14 21.01 22.04
CA HIS A 355 1.43 20.41 23.34
C HIS A 355 2.94 20.32 23.60
N LEU A 356 3.70 19.78 22.65
CA LEU A 356 5.16 19.64 22.78
C LEU A 356 5.87 20.99 22.98
N ALA A 357 5.34 22.08 22.43
CA ALA A 357 5.92 23.42 22.57
C ALA A 357 5.74 24.02 23.98
N VAL A 358 4.68 23.64 24.69
CA VAL A 358 4.39 24.15 26.05
C VAL A 358 4.77 23.16 27.16
N ALA A 359 4.94 21.88 26.83
CA ALA A 359 5.26 20.85 27.80
C ALA A 359 6.67 21.07 28.38
N VAL A 360 6.73 21.31 29.69
CA VAL A 360 7.99 21.50 30.40
C VAL A 360 8.52 20.16 30.88
N GLU A 361 9.68 19.78 30.37
CA GLU A 361 10.45 18.64 30.86
C GLU A 361 11.38 19.13 31.97
N THR A 362 10.98 19.01 33.23
CA THR A 362 11.79 19.54 34.32
C THR A 362 12.95 18.59 34.63
N GLN A 363 14.17 19.12 34.69
CA GLN A 363 15.38 18.37 35.00
C GLN A 363 15.28 17.57 36.32
N ALA A 364 14.46 18.03 37.27
CA ALA A 364 14.16 17.33 38.53
C ALA A 364 13.36 16.02 38.35
N VAL A 365 12.56 15.91 37.29
CA VAL A 365 11.83 14.67 36.91
C VAL A 365 12.76 13.73 36.13
N ILE A 366 13.70 14.29 35.38
CA ILE A 366 14.70 13.59 34.56
C ILE A 366 15.79 12.91 35.42
N PHE A 367 16.19 13.53 36.55
CA PHE A 367 17.22 13.01 37.46
C PHE A 367 16.67 12.28 38.69
N MET A 368 15.38 11.94 38.71
CA MET A 368 14.90 10.94 39.65
C MET A 368 15.48 9.59 39.20
N LYS A 369 16.75 9.34 39.58
CA LYS A 369 17.43 8.06 39.34
C LYS A 369 16.44 6.97 39.68
N SER A 370 16.23 6.04 38.75
CA SER A 370 15.36 4.92 39.02
C SER A 370 15.83 4.27 40.31
N THR A 371 15.00 4.30 41.35
CA THR A 371 15.27 3.53 42.59
C THR A 371 15.09 2.03 42.35
N CYS A 372 14.64 1.67 41.14
CA CYS A 372 14.48 0.31 40.63
C CYS A 372 15.79 -0.16 39.99
N HIS A 373 16.12 -1.42 40.21
CA HIS A 373 17.48 -1.95 40.07
C HIS A 373 17.99 -2.04 38.62
N ASP A 374 17.12 -2.07 37.60
CA ASP A 374 17.60 -2.26 36.22
C ASP A 374 16.65 -1.71 35.12
N HIS A 375 16.66 -0.39 34.87
CA HIS A 375 15.99 0.18 33.69
C HIS A 375 16.99 0.87 32.76
N LYS A 376 17.29 0.22 31.64
CA LYS A 376 17.98 0.83 30.49
C LYS A 376 17.10 1.84 29.73
N ALA A 377 15.76 1.72 29.83
CA ALA A 377 14.80 2.59 29.15
C ALA A 377 14.90 4.08 29.56
N VAL A 378 15.14 4.36 30.85
CA VAL A 378 15.26 5.74 31.36
C VAL A 378 16.62 6.38 31.01
N ASN A 379 17.65 5.57 30.75
CA ASN A 379 19.03 6.06 30.63
C ASN A 379 19.44 6.48 29.19
N GLN A 380 18.60 6.24 28.17
CA GLN A 380 18.89 6.60 26.76
C GLN A 380 18.13 7.84 26.25
N VAL A 381 17.39 8.55 27.11
CA VAL A 381 16.44 9.63 26.76
C VAL A 381 17.09 10.88 26.11
N HIS A 382 18.42 10.92 25.91
CA HIS A 382 19.11 12.14 25.51
C HIS A 382 20.10 12.05 24.33
N SER A 383 20.24 10.89 23.67
CA SER A 383 21.07 10.87 22.45
C SER A 383 20.30 11.51 21.29
N VAL A 384 20.58 12.79 21.01
CA VAL A 384 20.03 13.47 19.84
C VAL A 384 20.63 12.85 18.59
N GLN A 385 19.84 12.06 17.88
CA GLN A 385 20.23 11.53 16.58
C GLN A 385 19.96 12.57 15.49
N ASN A 386 20.95 13.40 15.18
CA ASN A 386 20.79 14.56 14.28
C ASN A 386 20.27 14.22 12.87
N HIS A 387 20.40 12.97 12.42
CA HIS A 387 19.96 12.51 11.12
C HIS A 387 18.48 12.06 11.09
N LEU A 388 17.84 11.89 12.26
CA LEU A 388 16.45 11.46 12.38
C LEU A 388 15.49 12.63 12.65
N ALA A 389 14.33 12.59 12.01
CA ALA A 389 13.18 13.43 12.33
C ALA A 389 12.32 12.80 13.44
N VAL A 390 12.23 11.47 13.47
CA VAL A 390 11.52 10.68 14.48
C VAL A 390 12.46 9.58 14.96
N THR A 391 12.64 9.48 16.27
CA THR A 391 13.53 8.49 16.92
C THR A 391 12.81 7.21 17.35
N GLY A 392 11.51 7.14 17.09
CA GLY A 392 10.61 6.06 17.51
C GLY A 392 9.17 6.57 17.65
N ILE A 393 8.26 5.68 17.98
CA ILE A 393 6.84 6.00 18.18
C ILE A 393 6.36 5.47 19.53
N GLY A 394 5.42 6.15 20.17
CA GLY A 394 4.73 5.67 21.36
C GLY A 394 3.28 5.35 21.04
N ALA A 395 2.70 4.35 21.69
CA ALA A 395 1.28 4.05 21.53
C ALA A 395 0.61 3.57 22.81
N ILE A 396 -0.72 3.53 22.73
CA ILE A 396 -1.61 2.94 23.72
C ILE A 396 -2.38 1.81 23.04
N ALA A 397 -2.51 0.65 23.69
CA ALA A 397 -3.32 -0.47 23.21
C ALA A 397 -4.24 -1.02 24.30
N CYS A 398 -5.38 -1.64 23.92
CA CYS A 398 -6.24 -2.40 24.87
C CYS A 398 -5.44 -3.61 25.37
N ALA A 399 -5.17 -3.66 26.68
CA ALA A 399 -4.29 -4.65 27.30
C ALA A 399 -4.75 -6.11 27.13
N ARG A 400 -6.05 -6.31 26.91
CA ARG A 400 -6.66 -7.63 26.84
C ARG A 400 -6.74 -8.22 25.42
N HIS A 401 -6.85 -7.36 24.41
CA HIS A 401 -7.19 -7.79 23.05
C HIS A 401 -6.19 -7.28 22.01
N GLY A 402 -5.19 -6.49 22.41
CA GLY A 402 -4.10 -6.09 21.53
C GLY A 402 -4.55 -5.22 20.36
N CYS A 403 -5.56 -4.38 20.57
CA CYS A 403 -5.94 -3.37 19.59
C CYS A 403 -5.34 -2.03 19.98
N PHE A 404 -4.61 -1.41 19.07
CA PHE A 404 -4.19 -0.01 19.21
C PHE A 404 -5.41 0.89 19.49
N VAL A 405 -5.22 1.89 20.33
CA VAL A 405 -6.23 2.92 20.56
C VAL A 405 -6.11 3.96 19.44
N LEU A 406 -7.24 4.27 18.80
CA LEU A 406 -7.32 5.27 17.74
C LEU A 406 -6.84 6.65 18.20
N ASP A 407 -6.17 7.39 17.31
CA ASP A 407 -5.62 8.72 17.57
C ASP A 407 -4.78 8.78 18.88
N CYS A 408 -3.92 7.78 19.09
CA CYS A 408 -3.05 7.67 20.28
C CYS A 408 -1.61 7.25 19.95
N VAL A 409 -1.24 7.09 18.68
CA VAL A 409 0.16 6.86 18.27
C VAL A 409 0.86 8.20 18.08
N VAL A 410 2.01 8.37 18.72
CA VAL A 410 2.75 9.63 18.77
C VAL A 410 4.19 9.45 18.30
N ASP A 411 4.73 10.43 17.59
CA ASP A 411 6.15 10.43 17.20
C ASP A 411 7.03 10.91 18.35
N PHE A 412 8.18 10.28 18.54
CA PHE A 412 9.25 10.72 19.42
C PHE A 412 10.23 11.64 18.71
N GLN A 413 10.49 12.81 19.28
CA GLN A 413 11.48 13.75 18.73
C GLN A 413 12.89 13.49 19.27
N LYS A 414 12.97 12.96 20.51
CA LYS A 414 14.22 12.74 21.25
C LYS A 414 14.03 11.59 22.25
N GLY A 415 13.86 10.38 21.72
CA GLY A 415 13.47 9.21 22.51
C GLY A 415 12.09 9.36 23.15
N GLU A 416 11.72 8.38 23.98
CA GLU A 416 10.47 8.39 24.70
C GLU A 416 10.53 9.36 25.88
N ARG A 417 9.74 10.42 25.82
CA ARG A 417 9.65 11.42 26.87
C ARG A 417 8.27 11.41 27.48
N GLN A 418 8.17 11.80 28.75
CA GLN A 418 6.88 11.81 29.45
C GLN A 418 5.83 12.65 28.73
N MET A 419 6.20 13.79 28.13
CA MET A 419 5.27 14.61 27.34
C MET A 419 4.67 13.87 26.13
N ASN A 420 5.44 12.96 25.51
CA ASN A 420 4.94 12.17 24.39
C ASN A 420 3.86 11.19 24.90
N MET A 421 4.17 10.46 25.96
CA MET A 421 3.26 9.46 26.53
C MET A 421 2.08 10.08 27.28
N ASP A 422 2.25 11.25 27.91
CA ASP A 422 1.18 12.03 28.54
C ASP A 422 0.09 12.36 27.51
N TYR A 423 0.49 12.82 26.33
CA TYR A 423 -0.43 13.15 25.26
C TYR A 423 -1.20 11.92 24.78
N ALA A 424 -0.47 10.85 24.42
CA ALA A 424 -1.06 9.60 23.96
C ALA A 424 -2.05 9.01 25.00
N LEU A 425 -1.64 8.95 26.26
CA LEU A 425 -2.46 8.42 27.34
C LEU A 425 -3.70 9.28 27.60
N CYS A 426 -3.57 10.62 27.65
CA CYS A 426 -4.72 11.50 27.83
C CYS A 426 -5.73 11.36 26.68
N GLN A 427 -5.25 11.23 25.43
CA GLN A 427 -6.12 10.96 24.29
C GLN A 427 -6.87 9.63 24.43
N ALA A 428 -6.25 8.59 24.99
CA ALA A 428 -6.90 7.31 25.24
C ALA A 428 -7.92 7.37 26.39
N LEU A 429 -7.56 8.00 27.51
CA LEU A 429 -8.43 8.15 28.68
C LEU A 429 -9.63 9.07 28.42
N GLY A 430 -9.46 10.09 27.57
CA GLY A 430 -10.55 10.97 27.14
C GLY A 430 -11.65 10.25 26.35
N LYS A 431 -11.37 9.06 25.79
CA LYS A 431 -12.30 8.24 25.01
C LYS A 431 -13.11 7.25 25.86
N LEU A 432 -13.13 7.40 27.18
CA LEU A 432 -13.78 6.48 28.11
C LEU A 432 -15.27 6.77 28.37
N ASP A 433 -15.90 7.76 27.72
CA ASP A 433 -17.35 8.00 27.65
C ASP A 433 -18.19 7.62 28.88
N GLY A 434 -17.77 8.09 30.06
CA GLY A 434 -18.48 7.88 31.33
C GLY A 434 -18.14 6.59 32.08
N ILE A 435 -17.22 5.77 31.56
CA ILE A 435 -16.53 4.72 32.33
C ILE A 435 -15.67 5.40 33.40
N SER A 436 -15.83 4.99 34.65
CA SER A 436 -15.19 5.58 35.82
C SER A 436 -13.85 4.95 36.19
N ARG A 437 -13.45 3.85 35.56
CA ARG A 437 -12.23 3.10 35.92
C ARG A 437 -11.37 2.79 34.70
N ALA A 438 -10.07 3.01 34.85
CA ALA A 438 -9.05 2.60 33.88
C ALA A 438 -7.88 1.92 34.59
N LEU A 439 -7.41 0.80 34.04
CA LEU A 439 -6.12 0.21 34.41
C LEU A 439 -5.10 0.61 33.36
N VAL A 440 -3.97 1.17 33.77
CA VAL A 440 -2.87 1.57 32.89
C VAL A 440 -1.63 0.78 33.28
N LEU A 441 -1.17 -0.06 32.37
CA LEU A 441 0.06 -0.84 32.49
C LEU A 441 1.18 -0.12 31.74
N TYR A 442 2.26 0.20 32.44
CA TYR A 442 3.41 0.88 31.87
C TYR A 442 4.66 0.48 32.66
N ASP A 443 5.76 0.19 31.98
CA ASP A 443 7.02 -0.24 32.58
C ASP A 443 7.46 0.66 33.73
N VAL A 444 7.38 1.97 33.52
CA VAL A 444 7.81 2.96 34.50
C VAL A 444 6.63 3.53 35.31
N ALA A 445 5.50 2.82 35.40
CA ALA A 445 4.29 3.31 36.09
C ALA A 445 4.57 3.74 37.54
N CYS A 446 5.47 3.06 38.26
CA CYS A 446 5.84 3.40 39.62
C CYS A 446 6.46 4.80 39.80
N GLN A 447 7.05 5.34 38.73
CA GLN A 447 7.66 6.68 38.69
C GLN A 447 6.76 7.66 37.94
N TYR A 448 6.26 7.23 36.78
CA TYR A 448 5.46 8.03 35.87
C TYR A 448 4.16 8.55 36.51
N SER A 449 3.48 7.70 37.28
CA SER A 449 2.18 8.00 37.90
C SER A 449 2.23 9.09 38.98
N ILE A 450 3.38 9.27 39.64
CA ILE A 450 3.55 10.18 40.78
C ILE A 450 3.16 11.62 40.41
N HIS A 451 3.65 12.07 39.26
CA HIS A 451 3.46 13.45 38.78
C HIS A 451 2.51 13.55 37.60
N PHE A 452 1.86 12.45 37.18
CA PHE A 452 0.97 12.45 36.02
C PHE A 452 -0.13 13.50 36.12
N LYS A 453 -0.85 13.54 37.25
CA LYS A 453 -1.93 14.54 37.46
C LYS A 453 -1.40 15.97 37.42
N ASP A 454 -0.21 16.24 37.98
CA ASP A 454 0.41 17.57 37.94
C ASP A 454 0.77 17.98 36.51
N ARG A 455 1.30 17.05 35.69
CA ARG A 455 1.62 17.31 34.29
C ARG A 455 0.37 17.59 33.47
N VAL A 456 -0.70 16.81 33.67
CA VAL A 456 -2.01 17.04 33.03
C VAL A 456 -2.55 18.42 33.38
N ASN A 457 -2.59 18.79 34.66
CA ASN A 457 -3.13 20.08 35.11
C ASN A 457 -2.34 21.31 34.62
N LYS A 458 -1.05 21.14 34.30
CA LYS A 458 -0.19 22.22 33.80
C LYS A 458 -0.30 22.44 32.29
N SER A 459 -0.84 21.49 31.54
CA SER A 459 -0.92 21.59 30.08
C SER A 459 -2.35 21.88 29.63
N PRO A 460 -2.60 22.93 28.83
CA PRO A 460 -3.93 23.21 28.29
C PRO A 460 -4.39 22.18 27.23
N TYR A 461 -3.47 21.33 26.76
CA TYR A 461 -3.72 20.33 25.72
C TYR A 461 -4.09 18.96 26.26
N LEU A 462 -3.79 18.70 27.54
CA LEU A 462 -4.04 17.43 28.21
C LEU A 462 -5.34 17.50 29.02
N HIS A 463 -6.14 16.44 28.93
CA HIS A 463 -7.37 16.34 29.69
C HIS A 463 -7.62 14.88 30.08
N VAL A 464 -8.07 14.69 31.32
CA VAL A 464 -8.53 13.40 31.84
C VAL A 464 -9.92 13.64 32.45
N PRO A 465 -10.90 12.75 32.22
CA PRO A 465 -12.22 12.90 32.82
C PRO A 465 -12.15 13.00 34.36
N ALA A 466 -12.86 13.98 34.94
CA ALA A 466 -12.72 14.34 36.36
C ALA A 466 -13.00 13.19 37.34
N ASN A 467 -13.92 12.29 36.98
CA ASN A 467 -14.35 11.17 37.82
C ASN A 467 -13.66 9.84 37.46
N LEU A 468 -12.57 9.88 36.69
CA LEU A 468 -11.84 8.69 36.29
C LEU A 468 -10.85 8.26 37.38
N GLU A 469 -11.07 7.08 37.94
CA GLU A 469 -10.10 6.36 38.76
C GLU A 469 -9.10 5.63 37.85
N ILE A 470 -7.83 6.01 37.96
CA ILE A 470 -6.74 5.35 37.24
C ILE A 470 -5.99 4.46 38.21
N THR A 471 -6.02 3.16 37.97
CA THR A 471 -5.16 2.17 38.62
C THR A 471 -3.92 1.96 37.77
N TRP A 472 -2.75 2.02 38.39
CA TRP A 472 -1.47 1.87 37.70
C TRP A 472 -0.90 0.48 37.96
N GLY A 473 -0.35 -0.14 36.92
CA GLY A 473 0.38 -1.39 37.01
C GLY A 473 1.61 -1.41 36.12
N ILE A 474 2.43 -2.44 36.29
CA ILE A 474 3.66 -2.69 35.51
C ILE A 474 3.53 -4.09 34.92
N GLY A 475 3.97 -4.29 33.68
CA GLY A 475 3.95 -5.60 33.03
C GLY A 475 4.61 -6.69 33.89
N LEU A 476 4.11 -7.92 33.81
CA LEU A 476 4.58 -9.06 34.60
C LEU A 476 6.03 -9.42 34.31
N PHE A 477 6.53 -9.17 33.10
CA PHE A 477 7.94 -9.37 32.81
C PHE A 477 8.78 -8.26 33.46
N HIS A 478 8.35 -7.01 33.28
CA HIS A 478 9.08 -5.85 33.78
C HIS A 478 9.09 -5.70 35.29
N ILE A 479 8.01 -6.08 36.00
CA ILE A 479 7.87 -5.89 37.46
C ILE A 479 9.02 -6.51 38.26
N HIS A 480 9.61 -7.60 37.77
CA HIS A 480 10.74 -8.28 38.41
C HIS A 480 12.03 -7.45 38.41
N GLY A 481 12.17 -6.46 37.52
CA GLY A 481 13.28 -5.50 37.49
C GLY A 481 13.12 -4.32 38.45
N HIS A 482 11.95 -4.19 39.10
CA HIS A 482 11.69 -3.13 40.07
C HIS A 482 12.10 -3.50 41.49
N GLN A 483 12.11 -2.49 42.38
CA GLN A 483 12.28 -2.68 43.82
C GLN A 483 11.14 -3.54 44.41
N ASP A 484 11.42 -4.28 45.49
CA ASP A 484 10.50 -5.26 46.08
C ASP A 484 9.11 -4.69 46.40
N ILE A 485 9.03 -3.43 46.82
CA ILE A 485 7.75 -2.76 47.14
C ILE A 485 6.88 -2.52 45.90
N CYS A 486 7.46 -2.51 44.69
CA CYS A 486 6.68 -2.38 43.47
C CYS A 486 5.83 -3.61 43.20
N THR A 487 6.34 -4.81 43.50
CA THR A 487 5.63 -6.08 43.24
C THR A 487 4.22 -6.11 43.84
N PRO A 488 4.01 -5.94 45.16
CA PRO A 488 2.68 -5.95 45.74
C PRO A 488 1.82 -4.73 45.36
N ARG A 489 2.43 -3.64 44.85
CA ARG A 489 1.73 -2.38 44.55
C ARG A 489 1.28 -2.24 43.09
N TYR A 490 2.07 -2.76 42.15
CA TYR A 490 1.91 -2.53 40.71
C TYR A 490 1.80 -3.81 39.88
N SER A 491 2.06 -5.00 40.45
CA SER A 491 1.85 -6.23 39.68
C SER A 491 0.36 -6.44 39.38
N PRO A 492 -0.02 -6.70 38.11
CA PRO A 492 -1.38 -7.03 37.72
C PRO A 492 -2.00 -8.17 38.54
N ASN A 493 -1.18 -9.11 39.02
CA ASN A 493 -1.62 -10.24 39.84
C ASN A 493 -2.23 -9.82 41.19
N TYR A 494 -1.88 -8.64 41.71
CA TYR A 494 -2.39 -8.12 42.98
C TYR A 494 -3.40 -6.98 42.79
N ILE A 495 -3.75 -6.60 41.56
CA ILE A 495 -4.70 -5.51 41.28
C ILE A 495 -6.12 -6.11 41.10
N PRO A 496 -7.06 -5.82 42.03
CA PRO A 496 -8.44 -6.29 41.89
C PRO A 496 -9.07 -5.78 40.59
N GLY A 497 -9.67 -6.70 39.82
CA GLY A 497 -10.33 -6.37 38.56
C GLY A 497 -9.39 -6.27 37.35
N ALA A 498 -8.08 -6.43 37.50
CA ALA A 498 -7.15 -6.46 36.36
C ALA A 498 -7.36 -7.69 35.45
N GLY A 499 -7.78 -8.82 36.04
CA GLY A 499 -7.84 -10.11 35.35
C GLY A 499 -6.44 -10.67 35.07
N GLN A 500 -6.37 -11.72 34.24
CA GLN A 500 -5.10 -12.29 33.81
C GLN A 500 -4.57 -11.52 32.59
N VAL A 501 -3.67 -10.57 32.85
CA VAL A 501 -3.02 -9.73 31.84
C VAL A 501 -1.53 -9.65 32.16
N ASP A 502 -0.68 -9.85 31.15
CA ASP A 502 0.78 -9.74 31.30
C ASP A 502 1.28 -8.30 31.17
N GLY A 503 0.57 -7.44 30.43
CA GLY A 503 1.02 -6.07 30.16
C GLY A 503 2.05 -5.97 29.03
N GLU A 504 2.33 -7.05 28.31
CA GLU A 504 3.40 -7.13 27.29
C GLU A 504 2.84 -7.09 25.85
N ILE A 505 1.53 -6.82 25.69
CA ILE A 505 0.86 -6.96 24.40
C ILE A 505 1.39 -6.01 23.31
N LEU A 506 1.92 -4.84 23.71
CA LEU A 506 2.52 -3.89 22.78
C LEU A 506 3.79 -4.45 22.14
N GLU A 507 4.61 -5.23 22.86
CA GLU A 507 5.79 -5.89 22.30
C GLU A 507 5.45 -6.86 21.16
N THR A 508 4.32 -7.57 21.31
CA THR A 508 3.81 -8.44 20.23
C THR A 508 3.39 -7.63 19.00
N LEU A 509 2.75 -6.47 19.22
CA LEU A 509 2.34 -5.58 18.15
C LEU A 509 3.55 -4.90 17.48
N TRP A 510 4.57 -4.55 18.26
CA TRP A 510 5.85 -4.02 17.79
C TRP A 510 6.60 -5.01 16.94
N SER A 511 6.64 -6.29 17.33
CA SER A 511 7.29 -7.33 16.53
C SER A 511 6.81 -7.30 15.07
N SER A 512 5.49 -7.21 14.84
CA SER A 512 4.92 -7.13 13.49
C SER A 512 5.19 -5.79 12.78
N LEU A 513 5.17 -4.68 13.51
CA LEU A 513 5.45 -3.35 12.94
C LEU A 513 6.94 -3.15 12.61
N ASN A 514 7.84 -3.77 13.37
CA ASN A 514 9.29 -3.64 13.18
C ASN A 514 9.75 -4.23 11.85
N GLU A 515 9.01 -5.21 11.30
CA GLU A 515 9.32 -5.79 9.99
C GLU A 515 9.17 -4.77 8.84
N VAL A 516 8.28 -3.77 8.97
CA VAL A 516 8.17 -2.68 7.97
C VAL A 516 9.04 -1.47 8.28
N ALA A 517 9.56 -1.35 9.51
CA ALA A 517 10.25 -0.15 9.98
C ALA A 517 11.41 0.26 9.04
N GLY A 518 12.25 -0.70 8.64
CA GLY A 518 13.35 -0.43 7.70
C GLY A 518 12.90 0.11 6.35
N SER A 519 11.79 -0.39 5.80
CA SER A 519 11.24 0.07 4.51
C SER A 519 10.58 1.45 4.59
N THR A 520 10.08 1.82 5.77
CA THR A 520 9.41 3.12 6.00
C THR A 520 10.37 4.23 6.42
N ARG A 521 11.58 3.89 6.89
CA ARG A 521 12.56 4.81 7.48
C ARG A 521 12.95 6.00 6.58
N SER A 522 12.93 5.80 5.26
CA SER A 522 13.27 6.83 4.26
C SER A 522 12.05 7.44 3.56
N MET A 523 10.84 7.17 4.04
CA MET A 523 9.62 7.75 3.49
C MET A 523 9.46 9.22 3.93
N THR A 524 8.50 9.92 3.34
CA THR A 524 8.04 11.19 3.91
C THR A 524 7.28 10.93 5.21
N ALA A 525 7.18 11.93 6.09
CA ALA A 525 6.55 11.76 7.40
C ALA A 525 5.06 11.37 7.25
N ALA A 526 4.37 12.01 6.30
CA ALA A 526 2.99 11.66 5.98
C ALA A 526 2.86 10.23 5.46
N HIS A 527 3.73 9.84 4.52
CA HIS A 527 3.66 8.52 3.91
C HIS A 527 3.99 7.40 4.91
N GLN A 528 5.01 7.59 5.78
CA GLN A 528 5.32 6.62 6.83
C GLN A 528 4.12 6.40 7.75
N ARG A 529 3.51 7.48 8.26
CA ARG A 529 2.34 7.39 9.15
C ARG A 529 1.18 6.64 8.50
N GLU A 530 0.91 6.88 7.22
CA GLU A 530 -0.16 6.20 6.48
C GLU A 530 0.11 4.70 6.28
N VAL A 531 1.36 4.30 6.07
CA VAL A 531 1.75 2.89 6.01
C VAL A 531 1.63 2.25 7.39
N LEU A 532 2.12 2.92 8.44
CA LEU A 532 2.06 2.42 9.80
C LEU A 532 0.61 2.34 10.32
N ASP A 533 -0.27 3.30 9.98
CA ASP A 533 -1.71 3.26 10.28
C ASP A 533 -2.38 1.99 9.71
N ASP A 534 -2.10 1.66 8.45
CA ASP A 534 -2.66 0.45 7.83
C ASP A 534 -2.05 -0.81 8.47
N CYS A 535 -0.76 -0.79 8.81
CA CYS A 535 -0.13 -1.89 9.56
C CYS A 535 -0.75 -2.07 10.95
N CYS A 536 -1.00 -1.01 11.70
CA CYS A 536 -1.71 -1.04 12.99
C CYS A 536 -3.13 -1.63 12.85
N THR A 537 -3.79 -1.37 11.72
CA THR A 537 -5.11 -1.96 11.42
C THR A 537 -5.03 -3.47 11.20
N SER A 538 -3.94 -3.94 10.61
CA SER A 538 -3.70 -5.36 10.29
C SER A 538 -3.06 -6.15 11.42
N ALA A 539 -2.40 -5.47 12.36
CA ALA A 539 -1.74 -6.06 13.52
C ALA A 539 -2.81 -6.70 14.41
N ARG A 540 -3.14 -7.95 14.12
CA ARG A 540 -4.02 -8.77 14.94
C ARG A 540 -3.22 -9.15 16.18
N GLY A 541 -3.41 -8.41 17.28
CA GLY A 541 -3.03 -8.87 18.59
C GLY A 541 -3.68 -10.24 18.84
N ALA A 542 -2.85 -11.25 19.07
CA ALA A 542 -3.16 -12.60 19.54
C ALA A 542 -4.48 -13.24 19.04
N ARG A 543 -4.37 -14.15 18.07
CA ARG A 543 -5.19 -15.37 18.16
C ARG A 543 -4.63 -16.29 19.23
#